data_AF-A0A9W4B5C8-F1
#
_entry.id   AF-A0A9W4B5C8-F1
#
_cell.length_a   1.000
_cell.length_b   1.000
_cell.length_c   1.000
_cell.angle_alpha   90.00
_cell.angle_beta   90.00
_cell.angle_gamma   90.00
#
_symmetry.space_group_name_H-M   'P 1'
#
loop_
_entity.id
_entity.type
_entity.pdbx_description
1 polymer ?
#
loop_
_entity_poly.entity_id
_entity_poly.type
_entity_poly.pdbx_seq_one_letter_code
_entity_poly.pdbx_strand_id
1 'polypeptide(L)'
;MRAAILKLLTDRPMHGYEMIQEINERSQQLWKPSPGSVYPTLQLLVDEGLLVATETEGSKKLFELTDQGRAAAAKIETAPWDAIAEGWKEEAPGAVSLRAAVGQLMGAVAQSAHAASAEQQQRIVDIVNNARREIYGVLGEAD
;
A
#
# COMPACT_ATOMS: atom_id res chain seq x y z
N MET A 1 -2.27 -4.49 -8.09
CA MET A 1 -1.30 -5.43 -7.50
C MET A 1 -0.22 -5.86 -8.48
N ARG A 2 -0.57 -6.51 -9.60
CA ARG A 2 0.38 -6.97 -10.65
C ARG A 2 1.53 -6.01 -10.96
N ALA A 3 1.21 -4.76 -11.30
CA ALA A 3 2.22 -3.76 -11.64
C ALA A 3 3.22 -3.50 -10.49
N ALA A 4 2.77 -3.54 -9.24
CA ALA A 4 3.65 -3.34 -8.10
C ALA A 4 4.60 -4.52 -7.91
N ILE A 5 4.11 -5.76 -8.02
CA ILE A 5 4.96 -6.96 -7.94
C ILE A 5 6.00 -6.96 -9.06
N LEU A 6 5.57 -6.72 -10.31
CA LEU A 6 6.48 -6.69 -11.47
C LEU A 6 7.54 -5.59 -11.33
N LYS A 7 7.14 -4.39 -10.91
CA LYS A 7 8.07 -3.28 -10.70
C LYS A 7 9.01 -3.54 -9.53
N LEU A 8 8.55 -4.17 -8.45
CA LEU A 8 9.39 -4.42 -7.28
C LEU A 8 10.47 -5.46 -7.57
N LEU A 9 10.11 -6.50 -8.31
CA LEU A 9 11.03 -7.57 -8.68
C LEU A 9 12.08 -7.16 -9.73
N THR A 10 12.05 -5.93 -10.25
CA THR A 10 13.18 -5.41 -11.06
C THR A 10 14.41 -5.16 -10.20
N ASP A 11 14.24 -4.97 -8.90
CA ASP A 11 15.35 -4.64 -8.00
C ASP A 11 16.13 -5.89 -7.61
N ARG A 12 15.42 -6.97 -7.27
CA ARG A 12 15.97 -8.29 -6.92
C ARG A 12 14.86 -9.33 -6.80
N PRO A 13 15.18 -10.63 -6.82
CA PRO A 13 14.27 -11.68 -6.35
C PRO A 13 13.83 -11.44 -4.89
N MET A 14 12.57 -11.72 -4.59
CA MET A 14 11.99 -11.50 -3.25
C MET A 14 10.99 -12.57 -2.85
N HIS A 15 10.80 -12.76 -1.54
CA HIS A 15 9.68 -13.52 -1.00
C HIS A 15 8.40 -12.68 -0.95
N GLY A 16 7.22 -13.32 -1.06
CA GLY A 16 5.94 -12.59 -1.06
C GLY A 16 5.70 -11.71 0.18
N TYR A 17 6.18 -12.12 1.36
CA TYR A 17 6.08 -11.29 2.57
C TYR A 17 6.99 -10.06 2.51
N GLU A 18 8.20 -10.20 1.97
CA GLU A 18 9.12 -9.08 1.77
C GLU A 18 8.49 -8.03 0.84
N MET A 19 7.81 -8.49 -0.22
CA MET A 19 7.11 -7.59 -1.14
C MET A 19 6.02 -6.77 -0.45
N ILE A 20 5.28 -7.37 0.49
CA ILE A 20 4.27 -6.65 1.27
C ILE A 20 4.91 -5.52 2.08
N GLN A 21 6.07 -5.77 2.70
CA GLN A 21 6.77 -4.76 3.50
C GLN A 21 7.37 -3.66 2.63
N GLU A 22 8.05 -4.02 1.54
CA GLU A 22 8.66 -3.07 0.61
C GLU A 22 7.61 -2.13 -0.01
N ILE A 23 6.45 -2.66 -0.43
CA ILE A 23 5.36 -1.83 -0.97
C ILE A 23 4.82 -0.88 0.10
N ASN A 24 4.67 -1.35 1.34
CA ASN A 24 4.25 -0.52 2.47
C ASN A 24 5.26 0.61 2.74
N GLU A 25 6.54 0.32 2.73
CA GLU A 25 7.59 1.30 3.00
C GLU A 25 7.73 2.32 1.87
N ARG A 26 7.77 1.89 0.61
CA ARG A 26 7.89 2.78 -0.55
C ARG A 26 6.67 3.65 -0.76
N SER A 27 5.49 3.17 -0.37
CA SER A 27 4.28 3.97 -0.36
C SER A 27 4.19 4.91 0.86
N GLN A 28 5.23 5.04 1.69
CA GLN A 28 5.18 5.85 2.93
C GLN A 28 4.07 5.42 3.88
N GLN A 29 3.88 4.11 4.02
CA GLN A 29 2.85 3.47 4.86
C GLN A 29 1.40 3.74 4.41
N LEU A 30 1.21 4.30 3.21
CA LEU A 30 -0.09 4.63 2.66
C LEU A 30 -0.79 3.43 2.05
N TRP A 31 -0.03 2.41 1.68
CA TRP A 31 -0.55 1.20 1.07
C TRP A 31 0.20 -0.05 1.52
N LYS A 32 -0.46 -0.85 2.36
CA LYS A 32 -0.01 -2.19 2.74
C LYS A 32 -0.88 -3.26 2.10
N PRO A 33 -0.40 -3.95 1.04
CA PRO A 33 -1.10 -5.10 0.46
C PRO A 33 -1.39 -6.20 1.48
N SER A 34 -2.56 -6.83 1.39
CA SER A 34 -2.85 -8.02 2.19
C SER A 34 -2.22 -9.27 1.56
N PRO A 35 -1.87 -10.30 2.36
CA PRO A 35 -1.49 -11.62 1.83
C PRO A 35 -2.46 -12.16 0.78
N GLY A 36 -3.77 -12.04 1.02
CA GLY A 36 -4.82 -12.50 0.11
C GLY A 36 -4.86 -11.78 -1.24
N SER A 37 -4.24 -10.61 -1.35
CA SER A 37 -4.07 -9.91 -2.63
C SER A 37 -2.75 -10.26 -3.33
N VAL A 38 -1.68 -10.51 -2.57
CA VAL A 38 -0.33 -10.74 -3.10
C VAL A 38 -0.16 -12.17 -3.60
N TYR A 39 -0.47 -13.18 -2.78
CA TYR A 39 -0.17 -14.57 -3.12
C TYR A 39 -0.96 -15.11 -4.33
N PRO A 40 -2.26 -14.82 -4.49
CA PRO A 40 -2.98 -15.20 -5.72
C PRO A 40 -2.42 -14.49 -6.95
N THR A 41 -1.99 -13.23 -6.83
CA THR A 41 -1.36 -12.50 -7.93
C THR A 41 -0.01 -13.11 -8.30
N LEU A 42 0.80 -13.52 -7.32
CA LEU A 42 2.07 -14.20 -7.58
C LEU A 42 1.85 -15.50 -8.34
N GLN A 43 0.88 -16.31 -7.95
CA GLN A 43 0.54 -17.55 -8.67
C GLN A 43 0.09 -17.25 -10.10
N LEU A 44 -0.79 -16.28 -10.29
CA LEU A 44 -1.23 -15.85 -11.62
C LEU A 44 -0.06 -15.43 -12.51
N LEU A 45 0.91 -14.67 -11.97
CA LEU A 45 2.06 -14.21 -12.75
C LEU A 45 3.07 -15.33 -13.06
N VAL A 46 3.13 -16.38 -12.23
CA VAL A 46 3.86 -17.61 -12.55
C VAL A 46 3.14 -18.36 -13.67
N ASP A 47 1.82 -18.51 -13.59
CA ASP A 47 1.01 -19.18 -14.60
C ASP A 47 1.05 -18.45 -15.96
N GLU A 48 1.15 -17.12 -15.94
CA GLU A 48 1.38 -16.27 -17.12
C GLU A 48 2.82 -16.36 -17.69
N GLY A 49 3.74 -17.04 -17.01
CA GLY A 49 5.15 -17.15 -17.40
C GLY A 49 5.98 -15.87 -17.18
N LEU A 50 5.46 -14.92 -16.41
CA LEU A 50 6.15 -13.65 -16.11
C LEU A 50 7.07 -13.77 -14.91
N LEU A 51 6.78 -14.69 -14.00
CA LEU A 51 7.61 -15.01 -12.85
C LEU A 51 8.04 -16.47 -12.87
N VAL A 52 9.20 -16.74 -12.29
CA VAL A 52 9.61 -18.07 -11.83
C VAL A 52 9.58 -18.09 -10.31
N ALA A 53 9.23 -19.24 -9.75
CA ALA A 53 9.23 -19.47 -8.31
C ALA A 53 10.20 -20.60 -7.98
N THR A 54 11.21 -20.31 -7.16
CA THR A 54 12.20 -21.28 -6.70
C THR A 54 11.97 -21.56 -5.22
N GLU A 55 11.99 -22.83 -4.83
CA GLU A 55 11.94 -23.21 -3.42
C GLU A 55 13.24 -22.84 -2.73
N THR A 56 13.14 -22.17 -1.59
CA THR A 56 14.24 -21.95 -0.66
C THR A 56 14.07 -22.83 0.57
N GLU A 57 15.06 -22.87 1.46
CA GLU A 57 14.97 -23.60 2.71
C GLU A 57 13.68 -23.23 3.49
N GLY A 58 12.97 -24.25 3.98
CA GLY A 58 11.80 -24.08 4.82
C GLY A 58 10.50 -23.71 4.09
N SER A 59 10.27 -24.22 2.87
CA SER A 59 9.01 -24.10 2.09
C SER A 59 8.61 -22.69 1.64
N LYS A 60 9.53 -21.73 1.76
CA LYS A 60 9.32 -20.38 1.22
C LYS A 60 9.69 -20.36 -0.26
N LYS A 61 8.88 -19.68 -1.08
CA LYS A 61 9.16 -19.47 -2.51
C LYS A 61 9.81 -18.12 -2.71
N LEU A 62 10.96 -18.10 -3.38
CA LEU A 62 11.60 -16.90 -3.91
C LEU A 62 11.06 -16.67 -5.32
N PHE A 63 10.59 -15.46 -5.60
CA PHE A 63 10.03 -15.11 -6.91
C PHE A 63 11.00 -14.20 -7.66
N GLU A 64 11.15 -14.45 -8.95
CA GLU A 64 12.03 -13.70 -9.85
C GLU A 64 11.34 -13.47 -11.20
N LEU A 65 11.66 -12.35 -11.86
CA LEU A 65 11.15 -12.06 -13.21
C LEU A 65 11.80 -12.98 -14.25
N THR A 66 10.98 -13.47 -15.18
CA THR A 66 11.48 -14.02 -16.45
C THR A 66 11.87 -12.88 -17.40
N ASP A 67 12.42 -13.20 -18.57
CA ASP A 67 12.64 -12.18 -19.62
C ASP A 67 11.34 -11.52 -20.07
N GLN A 68 10.25 -12.29 -20.16
CA GLN A 68 8.92 -11.74 -20.44
C GLN A 68 8.42 -10.85 -19.30
N GLY A 69 8.67 -11.26 -18.04
CA GLY A 69 8.40 -10.46 -16.85
C GLY A 69 9.15 -9.12 -16.86
N ARG A 70 10.44 -9.13 -17.19
CA ARG A 70 11.27 -7.92 -17.34
C ARG A 70 10.73 -7.00 -18.42
N ALA A 71 10.36 -7.53 -19.58
CA ALA A 71 9.75 -6.75 -20.65
C ALA A 71 8.38 -6.16 -20.25
N ALA A 72 7.57 -6.89 -19.48
CA ALA A 72 6.31 -6.40 -18.94
C ALA A 72 6.53 -5.30 -17.88
N ALA A 73 7.52 -5.46 -17.01
CA ALA A 73 7.88 -4.49 -15.99
C ALA A 73 8.42 -3.18 -16.59
N ALA A 74 9.17 -3.26 -17.70
CA ALA A 74 9.69 -2.08 -18.41
C ALA A 74 8.59 -1.18 -19.00
N LYS A 75 7.37 -1.72 -19.23
CA LYS A 75 6.20 -0.94 -19.67
C LYS A 75 5.53 -0.17 -18.53
N ILE A 76 5.99 -0.34 -17.29
CA ILE A 76 5.47 0.35 -16.11
C ILE A 76 6.33 1.58 -15.87
N GLU A 77 5.86 2.71 -16.37
CA GLU A 77 6.52 4.02 -16.28
C GLU A 77 6.60 4.48 -14.81
N THR A 78 5.45 4.60 -14.15
CA THR A 78 5.35 5.00 -12.74
C THR A 78 5.06 3.78 -11.87
N ALA A 79 5.86 3.58 -10.82
CA ALA A 79 5.56 2.52 -9.87
C ALA A 79 4.25 2.82 -9.13
N PRO A 80 3.39 1.83 -8.86
CA PRO A 80 2.10 2.10 -8.21
C PRO A 80 2.22 2.77 -6.83
N TRP A 81 3.29 2.51 -6.07
CA TRP A 81 3.53 3.19 -4.80
C TRP A 81 3.93 4.65 -4.97
N ASP A 82 4.61 5.01 -6.06
CA ASP A 82 4.94 6.40 -6.39
C ASP A 82 3.67 7.16 -6.76
N ALA A 83 2.82 6.59 -7.62
CA ALA A 83 1.53 7.20 -7.97
C ALA A 83 0.62 7.41 -6.75
N ILE A 84 0.66 6.47 -5.78
CA ILE A 84 -0.03 6.65 -4.50
C ILE A 84 0.63 7.79 -3.72
N ALA A 85 1.94 7.79 -3.52
CA ALA A 85 2.65 8.84 -2.77
C ALA A 85 2.57 10.23 -3.42
N GLU A 86 2.50 10.32 -4.74
CA GLU A 86 2.42 11.56 -5.52
C GLU A 86 0.99 12.08 -5.64
N GLY A 87 0.01 11.20 -5.83
CA GLY A 87 -1.40 11.59 -5.68
C GLY A 87 -1.66 12.17 -4.29
N TRP A 88 -0.89 11.75 -3.27
CA TRP A 88 -0.86 12.35 -1.92
C TRP A 88 -0.28 13.74 -1.81
N LYS A 89 0.43 14.22 -2.84
CA LYS A 89 0.96 15.59 -2.90
C LYS A 89 0.12 16.52 -3.78
N GLU A 90 -0.60 15.98 -4.77
CA GLU A 90 -1.41 16.77 -5.69
C GLU A 90 -2.91 16.45 -5.55
N GLU A 91 -3.68 17.37 -4.97
CA GLU A 91 -5.12 17.45 -5.20
C GLU A 91 -5.50 18.79 -5.83
N ALA A 92 -6.32 18.71 -6.89
CA ALA A 92 -6.90 19.87 -7.55
C ALA A 92 -7.97 20.55 -6.65
N PRO A 93 -8.14 21.87 -6.73
CA PRO A 93 -9.15 22.58 -5.93
C PRO A 93 -10.58 22.18 -6.33
N GLY A 94 -11.43 21.82 -5.36
CA GLY A 94 -12.89 21.97 -5.50
C GLY A 94 -13.79 20.73 -5.39
N ALA A 95 -13.28 19.51 -5.24
CA ALA A 95 -14.09 18.37 -4.80
C ALA A 95 -13.84 18.11 -3.31
N VAL A 96 -14.89 17.81 -2.51
CA VAL A 96 -14.70 17.24 -1.18
C VAL A 96 -14.18 15.82 -1.39
N SER A 97 -12.88 15.71 -1.59
CA SER A 97 -12.17 14.46 -1.67
C SER A 97 -12.13 13.87 -0.26
N LEU A 98 -12.61 12.63 -0.08
CA LEU A 98 -12.37 11.87 1.15
C LEU A 98 -10.88 11.91 1.54
N ARG A 99 -10.01 11.96 0.53
CA ARG A 99 -8.56 12.06 0.64
C ARG A 99 -8.07 13.46 1.06
N ALA A 100 -8.69 14.57 0.64
CA ALA A 100 -8.47 15.89 1.26
C ALA A 100 -8.84 15.88 2.75
N ALA A 101 -10.02 15.35 3.07
CA ALA A 101 -10.53 15.34 4.44
C ALA A 101 -9.63 14.48 5.36
N VAL A 102 -9.21 13.30 4.89
CA VAL A 102 -8.24 12.45 5.59
C VAL A 102 -6.88 13.13 5.69
N GLY A 103 -6.41 13.80 4.63
CA GLY A 103 -5.16 14.56 4.64
C GLY A 103 -5.16 15.70 5.67
N GLN A 104 -6.23 16.48 5.74
CA GLN A 104 -6.43 17.54 6.74
C GLN A 104 -6.46 16.98 8.16
N LEU A 105 -7.15 15.86 8.38
CA LEU A 105 -7.17 15.16 9.67
C LEU A 105 -5.77 14.71 10.08
N MET A 106 -5.02 14.06 9.18
CA MET A 106 -3.66 13.61 9.45
C MET A 106 -2.71 14.78 9.73
N GLY A 107 -2.84 15.90 8.99
CA GLY A 107 -2.08 17.12 9.24
C GLY A 107 -2.35 17.71 10.63
N ALA A 108 -3.61 17.77 11.05
CA ALA A 108 -3.98 18.24 12.39
C ALA A 108 -3.43 17.31 13.49
N VAL A 109 -3.48 15.99 13.30
CA VAL A 109 -2.90 15.02 14.23
C VAL A 109 -1.38 15.19 14.32
N ALA A 110 -0.68 15.37 13.20
CA ALA A 110 0.77 15.60 13.19
C ALA A 110 1.16 16.89 13.93
N GLN A 111 0.42 17.99 13.73
CA GLN A 111 0.64 19.24 14.45
C GLN A 111 0.47 19.09 15.96
N SER A 112 -0.47 18.24 16.39
CA SER A 112 -0.72 18.00 17.81
C SER A 112 0.45 17.34 18.54
N ALA A 113 1.30 16.56 17.85
CA ALA A 113 2.42 15.84 18.47
C ALA A 113 3.42 16.76 19.17
N HIS A 114 3.55 18.01 18.70
CA HIS A 114 4.46 19.00 19.27
C HIS A 114 3.77 20.11 20.08
N ALA A 115 2.44 20.21 20.01
CA ALA A 115 1.68 21.33 20.57
C ALA A 115 0.62 20.94 21.62
N ALA A 116 0.28 19.66 21.74
CA ALA A 116 -0.79 19.19 22.62
C ALA A 116 -0.26 18.71 23.98
N SER A 117 -0.97 19.06 25.05
CA SER A 117 -0.80 18.45 26.37
C SER A 117 -1.22 16.97 26.35
N ALA A 118 -0.83 16.19 27.36
CA ALA A 118 -1.21 14.78 27.47
C ALA A 118 -2.74 14.56 27.43
N GLU A 119 -3.50 15.47 28.05
CA GLU A 119 -4.97 15.42 28.05
C GLU A 119 -5.55 15.76 26.66
N GLN A 120 -4.93 16.68 25.93
CA GLN A 120 -5.31 17.01 24.56
C GLN A 120 -4.95 15.86 23.60
N GLN A 121 -3.80 15.22 23.78
CA GLN A 121 -3.40 14.04 23.02
C GLN A 121 -4.41 12.90 23.20
N GLN A 122 -4.85 12.64 24.43
CA GLN A 122 -5.86 11.60 24.69
C GLN A 122 -7.18 11.91 23.99
N ARG A 123 -7.65 13.16 24.04
CA ARG A 123 -8.86 13.59 23.33
C ARG A 123 -8.74 13.44 21.81
N ILE A 124 -7.57 13.71 21.24
CA ILE A 124 -7.31 13.53 19.80
C ILE A 124 -7.35 12.04 19.43
N VAL A 125 -6.76 11.17 20.25
CA VAL A 125 -6.83 9.71 20.08
C VAL A 125 -8.28 9.22 20.10
N ASP A 126 -9.10 9.74 21.03
CA ASP A 126 -10.51 9.38 21.13
C ASP A 126 -11.30 9.81 19.87
N ILE A 127 -11.04 11.01 19.35
CA ILE A 127 -11.66 11.51 18.12
C ILE A 127 -11.32 10.59 16.93
N VAL A 128 -10.04 10.24 16.74
CA VAL A 128 -9.62 9.36 15.63
C VAL A 128 -10.23 7.96 15.77
N ASN A 129 -10.29 7.42 16.98
CA ASN A 129 -10.92 6.13 17.25
C ASN A 129 -12.43 6.14 16.98
N ASN A 130 -13.11 7.24 17.31
CA ASN A 130 -14.53 7.42 17.01
C ASN A 130 -14.78 7.52 15.51
N ALA A 131 -14.03 8.37 14.80
CA ALA A 131 -14.13 8.49 13.35
C ALA A 131 -13.95 7.13 12.65
N ARG A 132 -12.97 6.32 13.10
CA ARG A 132 -12.79 4.95 12.60
C ARG A 132 -14.03 4.07 12.83
N ARG A 133 -14.65 4.13 14.02
CA ARG A 133 -15.86 3.35 14.33
C ARG A 133 -17.04 3.77 13.47
N GLU A 134 -17.24 5.08 13.28
CA GLU A 134 -18.32 5.63 12.47
C GLU A 134 -18.17 5.23 11.00
N ILE A 135 -16.96 5.29 10.44
CA ILE A 135 -16.68 4.83 9.06
C ILE A 135 -17.03 3.34 8.91
N TYR A 136 -16.67 2.49 9.87
CA TYR A 136 -17.06 1.08 9.84
C TYR A 136 -18.58 0.88 10.00
N GLY A 137 -19.26 1.74 10.75
CA GLY A 137 -20.71 1.76 10.86
C GLY A 137 -21.36 1.96 9.50
N VAL A 138 -20.94 3.00 8.76
CA VAL A 138 -21.42 3.27 7.39
C VAL A 138 -21.16 2.10 6.44
N LEU A 139 -20.02 1.42 6.56
CA LEU A 139 -19.71 0.23 5.75
C LEU A 139 -20.51 -1.02 6.15
N GLY A 140 -21.05 -1.04 7.38
CA GLY A 140 -21.93 -2.10 7.89
C GLY A 140 -23.42 -1.85 7.64
N GLU A 141 -23.80 -0.65 7.20
CA GLU A 141 -25.17 -0.26 6.81
C GLU A 141 -25.56 -0.72 5.39
N ALA A 142 -24.84 -1.67 4.79
CA ALA A 142 -25.19 -2.22 3.49
C ALA A 142 -26.60 -2.85 3.50
N ASP A 143 -27.42 -2.46 2.50
CA ASP A 143 -28.75 -3.01 2.18
C ASP A 143 -28.80 -4.56 2.18
#